data_AF-A0A937AZD3-F1
#
_entry.id   AF-A0A937AZD3-F1
#
_cell.length_a   1.000
_cell.length_b   1.000
_cell.length_c   1.000
_cell.angle_alpha   90.00
_cell.angle_beta   90.00
_cell.angle_gamma   90.00
#
_symmetry.space_group_name_H-M   'P 1'
#
loop_
_entity.id
_entity.type
_entity.pdbx_description
1 polymer ?
#
loop_
_entity_poly.entity_id
_entity_poly.type
_entity_poly.pdbx_seq_one_letter_code
_entity_poly.pdbx_strand_id
1 'polypeptide(L)'
;MYDLDQATTAFIENERLEQTRDYLARGRCHAGLAPAELEALWVAAFRDFAADVGDDADIVRMFDLEAEYRLRGVALPEALVAAEQEAFDRSMEAWAAEDPQSWDRTADEMIEEVARFTVDVSLRTKS
;
A
#
# COMPACT_ATOMS: atom_id res chain seq x y z
N MET A 1 8.30 17.47 19.11
CA MET A 1 7.06 16.70 18.90
C MET A 1 6.91 16.62 17.41
N TYR A 2 7.08 15.43 16.82
CA TYR A 2 6.83 15.27 15.38
C TYR A 2 5.36 15.60 15.13
N ASP A 3 5.11 16.32 14.06
CA ASP A 3 3.76 16.48 13.54
C ASP A 3 3.25 15.08 13.16
N LEU A 4 2.07 14.69 13.64
CA LEU A 4 1.54 13.34 13.42
C LEU A 4 1.41 13.07 11.92
N ASP A 5 1.00 14.08 11.15
CA ASP A 5 0.88 13.99 9.69
C ASP A 5 2.23 13.74 9.02
N GLN A 6 3.30 14.36 9.53
CA GLN A 6 4.66 14.15 9.05
C GLN A 6 5.18 12.75 9.39
N ALA A 7 4.89 12.26 10.60
CA ALA A 7 5.28 10.92 11.03
C ALA A 7 4.53 9.84 10.23
N THR A 8 3.23 10.02 10.00
CA THR A 8 2.42 9.13 9.15
C THR A 8 2.93 9.11 7.72
N THR A 9 3.23 10.27 7.13
CA THR A 9 3.81 10.34 5.78
C THR A 9 5.15 9.59 5.71
N ALA A 10 6.04 9.82 6.68
CA ALA A 10 7.35 9.16 6.71
C ALA A 10 7.24 7.64 6.89
N PHE A 11 6.27 7.17 7.68
CA PHE A 11 5.98 5.76 7.85
C PHE A 11 5.49 5.13 6.54
N ILE A 12 4.52 5.74 5.86
CA ILE A 12 4.01 5.24 4.56
C ILE A 12 5.14 5.15 3.52
N GLU A 13 6.00 6.16 3.45
CA GLU A 13 7.14 6.13 2.54
C GLU A 13 8.17 5.05 2.94
N ASN A 14 8.38 4.80 4.24
CA ASN A 14 9.21 3.67 4.68
C ASN A 14 8.60 2.33 4.24
N GLU A 15 7.31 2.10 4.47
CA GLU A 15 6.61 0.88 4.05
C GLU A 15 6.74 0.64 2.54
N ARG A 16 6.57 1.69 1.74
CA ARG A 16 6.79 1.62 0.28
C ARG A 16 8.22 1.22 -0.07
N LEU A 17 9.23 1.71 0.66
CA LEU A 17 10.62 1.31 0.48
C LEU A 17 10.85 -0.15 0.88
N GLU A 18 10.26 -0.61 1.99
CA GLU A 18 10.34 -1.99 2.44
C GLU A 18 9.69 -2.96 1.44
N GLN A 19 8.50 -2.64 0.95
CA GLN A 19 7.84 -3.40 -0.12
C GLN A 19 8.71 -3.48 -1.38
N THR A 20 9.36 -2.37 -1.76
CA THR A 20 10.26 -2.33 -2.91
C THR A 20 11.50 -3.20 -2.69
N ARG A 21 12.08 -3.15 -1.49
CA ARG A 21 13.21 -4.01 -1.08
C ARG A 21 12.82 -5.49 -1.19
N ASP A 22 11.65 -5.85 -0.70
CA ASP A 22 11.18 -7.22 -0.69
C ASP A 22 10.87 -7.73 -2.11
N TYR A 23 10.28 -6.90 -2.96
CA TYR A 23 10.10 -7.17 -4.39
C TYR A 23 11.44 -7.40 -5.11
N LEU A 24 12.45 -6.56 -4.82
CA LEU A 24 13.80 -6.74 -5.37
C LEU A 24 14.44 -8.04 -4.87
N ALA A 25 14.25 -8.39 -3.59
CA ALA A 25 14.74 -9.64 -3.01
C ALA A 25 14.08 -10.89 -3.66
N ARG A 26 12.82 -10.77 -4.08
CA ARG A 26 12.10 -11.79 -4.88
C ARG A 26 12.57 -11.88 -6.34
N GLY A 27 13.47 -11.01 -6.79
CA GLY A 27 14.11 -11.09 -8.10
C GLY A 27 13.44 -10.27 -9.21
N ARG A 28 12.60 -9.29 -8.85
CA ARG A 28 12.01 -8.32 -9.78
C ARG A 28 11.28 -9.00 -10.97
N CYS A 29 10.34 -9.89 -10.65
CA CYS A 29 9.67 -10.76 -11.62
C CYS A 29 8.93 -10.02 -12.75
N HIS A 30 8.60 -8.74 -12.58
CA HIS A 30 7.89 -7.92 -13.57
C HIS A 30 8.83 -7.07 -14.44
N ALA A 31 10.15 -7.13 -14.25
CA ALA A 31 11.11 -6.32 -15.00
C ALA A 31 11.02 -6.46 -16.53
N GLY A 32 10.70 -7.67 -17.01
CA GLY A 32 10.65 -8.00 -18.44
C GLY A 32 9.35 -7.64 -19.14
N LEU A 33 8.31 -7.22 -18.42
CA LEU A 33 6.99 -6.96 -18.98
C LEU A 33 6.96 -5.66 -19.78
N ALA A 34 6.35 -5.71 -20.96
CA ALA A 34 6.04 -4.51 -21.73
C ALA A 34 5.06 -3.60 -20.97
N PRO A 35 5.05 -2.28 -21.21
CA PRO A 35 4.16 -1.36 -20.50
C PRO A 35 2.68 -1.76 -20.52
N ALA A 36 2.18 -2.22 -21.67
CA ALA A 36 0.78 -2.65 -21.82
C ALA A 36 0.48 -3.95 -21.05
N GLU A 37 1.44 -4.86 -20.92
CA GLU A 37 1.29 -6.10 -20.13
C GLU A 37 1.28 -5.80 -18.64
N LEU A 38 2.16 -4.89 -18.20
CA LEU A 38 2.22 -4.42 -16.82
C LEU A 38 0.92 -3.70 -16.42
N GLU A 39 0.39 -2.85 -17.30
CA GLU A 39 -0.89 -2.16 -17.12
C GLU A 39 -2.05 -3.15 -16.98
N ALA A 40 -2.16 -4.11 -17.89
CA ALA A 40 -3.21 -5.12 -17.83
C ALA A 40 -3.12 -5.97 -16.55
N LEU A 41 -1.92 -6.32 -16.11
CA LEU A 41 -1.68 -7.07 -14.88
C LEU A 41 -2.03 -6.29 -13.63
N TRP A 42 -1.67 -5.00 -13.56
CA TRP A 42 -2.03 -4.14 -12.43
C TRP A 42 -3.53 -3.94 -12.34
N VAL A 43 -4.21 -3.67 -13.45
CA VAL A 43 -5.68 -3.53 -13.48
C VAL A 43 -6.36 -4.82 -13.01
N ALA A 44 -5.88 -5.99 -13.43
CA ALA A 44 -6.41 -7.26 -12.98
C ALA A 44 -6.19 -7.49 -11.48
N ALA A 45 -4.96 -7.26 -10.99
CA ALA A 45 -4.63 -7.38 -9.58
C ALA A 45 -5.47 -6.44 -8.70
N PHE A 46 -5.75 -5.23 -9.18
CA PHE A 46 -6.55 -4.25 -8.43
C PHE A 46 -7.99 -4.70 -8.30
N ARG A 47 -8.56 -5.25 -9.37
CA ARG A 47 -9.91 -5.81 -9.35
C ARG A 47 -10.04 -6.99 -8.39
N ASP A 48 -9.05 -7.88 -8.40
CA ASP A 48 -9.03 -9.02 -7.50
C ASP A 48 -8.94 -8.55 -6.04
N PHE A 49 -8.00 -7.64 -5.74
CA PHE A 49 -7.85 -7.03 -4.41
C PHE A 49 -9.12 -6.29 -3.95
N ALA A 50 -9.75 -5.51 -4.82
CA ALA A 50 -10.96 -4.76 -4.49
C ALA A 50 -12.18 -5.67 -4.29
N ALA A 51 -12.18 -6.87 -4.88
CA ALA A 51 -13.25 -7.85 -4.73
C ALA A 51 -13.13 -8.68 -3.45
N ASP A 52 -11.91 -8.93 -2.97
CA ASP A 52 -11.65 -9.72 -1.75
C ASP A 52 -10.56 -9.07 -0.88
N VAL A 53 -11.00 -8.09 -0.08
CA VAL A 53 -10.13 -7.33 0.80
C VAL A 53 -9.70 -8.20 1.98
N GLY A 54 -8.48 -8.74 1.92
CA GLY A 54 -7.90 -9.54 3.00
C GLY A 54 -7.13 -10.78 2.55
N ASP A 55 -7.09 -11.08 1.24
CA ASP A 55 -6.19 -12.12 0.72
C ASP A 55 -4.74 -11.59 0.69
N ASP A 56 -3.90 -12.14 1.56
CA ASP A 56 -2.47 -11.85 1.63
C ASP A 56 -1.76 -12.02 0.28
N ALA A 57 -2.19 -12.99 -0.54
CA ALA A 57 -1.59 -13.22 -1.86
C ALA A 57 -1.90 -12.08 -2.84
N ASP A 58 -3.11 -11.52 -2.78
CA ASP A 58 -3.53 -10.40 -3.62
C ASP A 58 -2.83 -9.11 -3.20
N ILE A 59 -2.66 -8.90 -1.90
CA ILE A 59 -1.89 -7.78 -1.35
C ILE A 59 -0.43 -7.84 -1.79
N VAL A 60 0.23 -9.01 -1.65
CA VAL A 60 1.63 -9.16 -2.08
C VAL A 60 1.78 -8.94 -3.58
N ARG A 61 0.86 -9.47 -4.39
CA ARG A 61 0.85 -9.26 -5.85
C ARG A 61 0.67 -7.78 -6.20
N MET A 62 -0.20 -7.06 -5.49
CA MET A 62 -0.38 -5.62 -5.66
C MET A 62 0.91 -4.86 -5.37
N PHE A 63 1.55 -5.13 -4.23
CA PHE A 63 2.80 -4.47 -3.82
C PHE A 63 3.96 -4.73 -4.79
N ASP A 64 4.07 -5.95 -5.33
CA ASP A 64 5.09 -6.27 -6.34
C ASP A 64 4.90 -5.46 -7.63
N LEU A 65 3.64 -5.28 -8.08
CA LEU A 65 3.31 -4.48 -9.25
C LEU A 65 3.56 -2.99 -9.00
N GLU A 66 3.10 -2.44 -7.87
CA GLU A 66 3.35 -1.04 -7.50
C GLU A 66 4.83 -0.72 -7.35
N ALA A 67 5.60 -1.65 -6.77
CA ALA A 67 7.06 -1.52 -6.68
C ALA A 67 7.71 -1.45 -8.07
N GLU A 68 7.24 -2.24 -9.04
CA GLU A 68 7.72 -2.15 -10.43
C GLU A 68 7.39 -0.80 -11.08
N TYR A 69 6.16 -0.29 -10.90
CA TYR A 69 5.79 1.05 -11.39
C TYR A 69 6.68 2.14 -10.78
N ARG A 70 6.92 2.08 -9.47
CA ARG A 70 7.81 2.99 -8.75
C ARG A 70 9.25 2.94 -9.28
N LEU A 71 9.79 1.74 -9.48
CA LEU A 71 11.14 1.54 -10.03
C LEU A 71 11.27 2.01 -11.48
N ARG A 72 10.19 1.96 -12.26
CA ARG A 72 10.13 2.50 -13.63
C ARG A 72 9.90 4.01 -13.69
N GLY A 73 9.52 4.64 -12.57
CA GLY A 73 9.20 6.07 -12.52
C GLY A 73 7.95 6.43 -13.33
N VAL A 74 7.01 5.50 -13.47
CA VAL A 74 5.73 5.72 -14.17
C VAL A 74 4.57 5.72 -13.18
N ALA A 75 3.55 6.52 -13.47
CA ALA A 75 2.35 6.57 -12.66
C ALA A 75 1.54 5.28 -12.79
N LEU A 76 0.83 4.92 -11.71
CA LEU A 76 -0.15 3.83 -11.72
C LEU A 76 -1.32 4.19 -12.65
N PRO A 77 -1.91 3.23 -13.37
CA PRO A 77 -3.00 3.48 -14.29
C PRO A 77 -4.35 3.51 -13.55
N GLU A 78 -4.44 4.27 -12.45
CA GLU A 78 -5.62 4.38 -11.57
C GLU A 78 -6.89 4.80 -12.33
N ALA A 79 -6.73 5.60 -13.38
CA ALA A 79 -7.83 6.01 -14.25
C ALA A 79 -8.57 4.83 -14.91
N LEU A 80 -7.93 3.66 -15.06
CA LEU A 80 -8.54 2.46 -15.64
C LEU A 80 -9.37 1.65 -14.65
N VAL A 81 -9.24 1.94 -13.35
CA VAL A 81 -9.95 1.25 -12.26
C VAL A 81 -10.78 2.21 -11.40
N ALA A 82 -11.08 3.40 -11.92
CA ALA A 82 -11.79 4.43 -11.16
C ALA A 82 -13.16 3.96 -10.64
N ALA A 83 -13.88 3.15 -11.41
CA ALA A 83 -15.18 2.61 -11.00
C ALA A 83 -15.03 1.57 -9.87
N GLU A 84 -13.99 0.74 -9.93
CA GLU A 84 -13.66 -0.26 -8.93
C GLU A 84 -13.12 0.38 -7.64
N GLN A 85 -12.31 1.44 -7.76
CA GLN A 85 -11.89 2.26 -6.62
C GLN A 85 -13.11 2.87 -5.92
N GLU A 86 -14.04 3.47 -6.67
CA GLU A 86 -15.26 4.04 -6.09
C GLU A 86 -16.14 2.97 -5.40
N ALA A 87 -16.20 1.76 -5.97
CA ALA A 87 -16.92 0.65 -5.35
C ALA A 87 -16.24 0.14 -4.07
N PHE A 88 -14.91 0.04 -4.08
CA PHE A 88 -14.11 -0.30 -2.92
C PHE A 88 -14.29 0.74 -1.80
N ASP A 89 -14.16 2.03 -2.12
CA ASP A 89 -14.33 3.13 -1.16
C ASP A 89 -15.71 3.08 -0.50
N ARG A 90 -16.78 2.89 -1.29
CA ARG A 90 -18.13 2.71 -0.75
C ARG A 90 -18.27 1.48 0.15
N SER A 91 -17.58 0.39 -0.19
CA SER A 91 -17.61 -0.84 0.60
C SER A 91 -16.89 -0.65 1.93
N MET A 92 -15.76 0.06 1.92
CA MET A 92 -15.02 0.46 3.11
C MET A 92 -15.83 1.42 4.00
N GLU A 93 -16.53 2.39 3.40
CA GLU A 93 -17.44 3.29 4.11
C GLU A 93 -18.63 2.53 4.75
N ALA A 94 -19.22 1.57 4.02
CA ALA A 94 -20.30 0.75 4.55
C ALA A 94 -19.83 -0.12 5.72
N TRP A 95 -18.69 -0.79 5.57
CA TRP A 95 -18.05 -1.56 6.65
C TRP A 95 -17.76 -0.68 7.88
N ALA A 96 -17.24 0.53 7.65
CA ALA A 96 -16.98 1.50 8.70
C ALA A 96 -18.25 1.94 9.44
N ALA A 97 -19.36 2.07 8.73
CA ALA A 97 -20.64 2.45 9.33
C ALA A 97 -21.26 1.30 10.16
N GLU A 98 -20.99 0.05 9.79
CA GLU A 98 -21.47 -1.14 10.50
C GLU A 98 -20.70 -1.43 11.80
N ASP A 99 -19.39 -1.19 11.82
CA ASP A 99 -18.57 -1.26 13.03
C ASP A 99 -17.67 -0.02 13.18
N PRO A 100 -18.21 1.10 13.69
CA PRO A 100 -17.43 2.32 13.87
C PRO A 100 -16.23 2.13 14.82
N GLN A 101 -16.31 1.14 15.74
CA GLN A 101 -15.23 0.84 16.68
C GLN A 101 -14.12 -0.02 16.06
N SER A 102 -14.36 -0.69 14.92
CA SER A 102 -13.29 -1.37 14.18
C SER A 102 -12.29 -0.35 13.63
N TRP A 103 -12.79 0.77 13.11
CA TRP A 103 -11.96 1.85 12.58
C TRP A 103 -11.11 2.50 13.65
N ASP A 104 -11.68 2.80 14.82
CA ASP A 104 -10.92 3.35 15.95
C ASP A 104 -9.81 2.38 16.37
N ARG A 105 -10.09 1.07 16.39
CA ARG A 105 -9.08 0.04 16.75
C ARG A 105 -7.97 -0.06 15.70
N THR A 106 -8.31 -0.12 14.42
CA THR A 106 -7.32 -0.17 13.33
C THR A 106 -6.51 1.14 13.25
N ALA A 107 -7.13 2.28 13.52
CA ALA A 107 -6.44 3.57 13.61
C ALA A 107 -5.49 3.60 14.81
N ASP A 108 -5.91 3.12 15.98
CA ASP A 108 -5.06 3.04 17.17
C ASP A 108 -3.85 2.10 16.93
N GLU A 109 -4.07 0.94 16.31
CA GLU A 109 -3.00 0.00 15.91
C GLU A 109 -1.99 0.66 14.96
N MET A 110 -2.47 1.37 13.94
CA MET A 110 -1.63 2.13 13.00
C MET A 110 -0.87 3.26 13.70
N ILE A 111 -1.51 3.98 14.63
CA ILE A 111 -0.87 5.05 15.42
C ILE A 111 0.24 4.47 16.30
N GLU A 112 0.02 3.33 16.94
CA GLU A 112 1.05 2.65 17.73
C GLU A 112 2.24 2.21 16.87
N GLU A 113 1.98 1.74 15.65
CA GLU A 113 3.02 1.35 14.71
C GLU A 113 3.84 2.55 14.21
N VAL A 114 3.18 3.64 13.81
CA VAL A 114 3.82 4.91 13.45
C VAL A 114 4.64 5.48 14.61
N ALA A 115 4.14 5.38 15.85
CA ALA A 115 4.85 5.81 17.04
C ALA A 115 6.12 4.98 17.28
N ARG A 116 6.02 3.64 17.12
CA ARG A 116 7.17 2.72 17.22
C ARG A 116 8.23 3.02 16.15
N PHE A 117 7.82 3.21 14.90
CA PHE A 117 8.69 3.61 13.80
C PHE A 117 9.45 4.91 14.14
N THR A 118 8.75 5.93 14.65
CA THR A 118 9.34 7.22 14.99
C THR A 118 10.40 7.11 16.10
N VAL A 119 10.17 6.24 17.09
CA VAL A 119 11.16 5.94 18.14
C VAL A 119 12.39 5.25 17.56
N ASP A 120 12.21 4.23 16.71
CA ASP A 120 13.31 3.49 16.08
C ASP A 120 14.18 4.39 15.18
N VAL A 121 13.55 5.25 14.39
CA VAL A 121 14.27 6.25 13.57
C VAL A 121 15.05 7.22 14.45
N SER A 122 14.46 7.67 15.57
CA SER A 122 15.12 8.57 16.52
C SER A 122 16.31 7.91 17.24
N LEU A 123 16.28 6.59 17.47
CA LEU A 123 17.39 5.84 18.05
C LEU A 123 18.53 5.62 17.04
N ARG A 124 18.20 5.34 15.77
CA ARG A 124 19.18 5.14 14.68
C ARG A 124 19.93 6.41 14.30
N THR A 125 19.28 7.58 14.41
CA THR A 125 19.88 8.88 14.04
C THR A 125 20.75 9.52 15.14
N LYS A 126 20.72 8.96 16.36
CA LYS A 126 21.54 9.43 17.50
C LYS A 126 22.83 8.62 17.73
N SER A 127 23.07 7.58 16.92
CA SER A 127 24.27 6.75 16.94
C SER A 127 25.22 7.10 15.80
#